data_AF-A0A7S2REA2-F1
#
_entry.id   AF-A0A7S2REA2-F1
#
_cell.length_a   1.000
_cell.length_b   1.000
_cell.length_c   1.000
_cell.angle_alpha   90.00
_cell.angle_beta   90.00
_cell.angle_gamma   90.00
#
_symmetry.space_group_name_H-M   'P 1'
#
loop_
_entity.id
_entity.type
_entity.pdbx_description
1 polymer ?
#
loop_
_entity_poly.entity_id
_entity_poly.type
_entity_poly.pdbx_seq_one_letter_code
_entity_poly.pdbx_strand_id
1 'polypeptide(L)'
;VQEIALSARLSADKVKSYTHISQSVSSLDQTRRSAAGKANRDASATLSLQDVVVDRSHPCPEQHTDRNLLRDELLRLLDQLPELEKKVISLRFGLMDGRPKTHEE
;
A
#
# COMPACT_ATOMS: atom_id res chain seq x y z
N VAL A 1 7.29 28.27 -14.76
CA VAL A 1 6.92 28.24 -13.31
C VAL A 1 7.56 29.37 -12.52
N GLN A 2 8.88 29.63 -12.66
CA GLN A 2 9.55 30.75 -11.96
C GLN A 2 8.98 32.13 -12.34
N GLU A 3 8.70 32.38 -13.61
CA GLU A 3 8.10 33.66 -14.05
C GLU A 3 6.71 33.90 -13.45
N ILE A 4 5.87 32.87 -13.43
CA ILE A 4 4.52 32.90 -12.82
C ILE A 4 4.61 33.13 -11.31
N ALA A 5 5.59 32.53 -10.64
CA ALA A 5 5.83 32.69 -9.20
C ALA A 5 6.24 34.13 -8.86
N LEU A 6 7.10 34.73 -9.69
CA LEU A 6 7.56 36.11 -9.53
C LEU A 6 6.41 37.11 -9.76
N SER A 7 5.61 36.92 -10.81
CA SER A 7 4.44 37.77 -11.06
C SER A 7 3.35 37.63 -9.99
N ALA A 8 3.19 36.43 -9.41
CA ALA A 8 2.20 36.14 -8.38
C ALA A 8 2.68 36.42 -6.95
N ARG A 9 3.93 36.87 -6.76
CA ARG A 9 4.58 37.06 -5.43
C ARG A 9 4.53 35.81 -4.55
N LEU A 10 4.61 34.63 -5.15
CA LEU A 10 4.63 33.33 -4.48
C LEU A 10 5.99 32.65 -4.68
N SER A 11 6.33 31.69 -3.82
CA SER A 11 7.51 30.86 -4.06
C SER A 11 7.25 29.87 -5.19
N ALA A 12 8.29 29.54 -5.95
CA ALA A 12 8.18 28.59 -7.06
C ALA A 12 7.62 27.22 -6.61
N ASP A 13 7.93 26.79 -5.39
CA ASP A 13 7.43 25.53 -4.82
C ASP A 13 5.94 25.59 -4.49
N LYS A 14 5.43 26.73 -4.01
CA LYS A 14 3.98 26.92 -3.80
C LYS A 14 3.21 26.90 -5.12
N VAL A 15 3.76 27.47 -6.19
CA VAL A 15 3.13 27.40 -7.51
C VAL A 15 3.09 25.95 -8.02
N LYS A 16 4.15 25.16 -7.81
CA LYS A 16 4.15 23.72 -8.15
C LYS A 16 3.11 22.93 -7.35
N SER A 17 2.98 23.18 -6.05
CA SER A 17 1.97 22.48 -5.24
C SER A 17 0.55 22.88 -5.62
N TYR A 18 0.28 24.17 -5.85
CA TYR A 18 -1.05 24.62 -6.29
C TYR A 18 -1.40 24.09 -7.67
N THR A 19 -0.46 24.08 -8.61
CA THR A 19 -0.70 23.50 -9.94
C THR A 19 -0.91 21.99 -9.87
N HIS A 20 -0.18 21.27 -9.02
CA HIS A 20 -0.38 19.84 -8.79
C HIS A 20 -1.76 19.54 -8.18
N ILE A 21 -2.19 20.30 -7.17
CA ILE A 21 -3.48 20.08 -6.48
C ILE A 21 -4.67 20.52 -7.36
N SER A 22 -4.48 21.52 -8.22
CA SER A 22 -5.56 22.01 -9.10
C SER A 22 -5.81 21.11 -10.32
N GLN A 23 -5.02 20.06 -10.52
CA GLN A 23 -5.26 19.09 -11.59
C GLN A 23 -6.57 18.34 -11.32
N SER A 24 -7.45 18.29 -12.32
CA SER A 24 -8.67 17.49 -12.25
C SER A 24 -8.35 16.00 -12.28
N VAL A 25 -9.13 15.22 -11.53
CA VAL A 25 -9.04 13.75 -11.58
C VAL A 25 -9.43 13.26 -12.96
N SER A 26 -8.63 12.34 -13.51
CA SER A 26 -8.94 11.70 -14.80
C SER A 26 -9.79 10.46 -14.58
N SER A 27 -10.69 10.17 -15.52
CA SER A 27 -11.51 8.95 -15.44
C SER A 27 -10.63 7.71 -15.67
N LEU A 28 -10.83 6.68 -14.85
CA LEU A 28 -10.11 5.43 -14.98
C LEU A 28 -10.57 4.61 -16.20
N ASP A 29 -11.76 4.88 -16.74
CA ASP A 29 -12.29 4.24 -17.97
C ASP A 29 -11.63 4.76 -19.26
N GLN A 30 -10.73 5.73 -19.14
CA GLN A 30 -10.03 6.27 -20.30
C GLN A 30 -9.13 5.19 -20.89
N THR A 31 -9.51 4.70 -22.06
CA THR A 31 -8.67 3.80 -22.85
C THR A 31 -7.41 4.53 -23.28
N ARG A 32 -6.23 3.96 -22.98
CA ARG A 32 -4.98 4.50 -23.51
C ARG A 32 -4.94 4.24 -25.01
N ARG A 33 -5.15 5.28 -25.82
CA ARG A 33 -4.71 5.28 -27.23
C ARG A 33 -3.19 5.32 -27.25
N SER A 34 -2.55 4.16 -27.14
CA SER A 34 -1.12 4.07 -27.39
C SER A 34 -0.83 4.57 -28.81
N ALA A 35 0.01 5.60 -28.93
CA ALA A 35 0.55 6.07 -30.21
C ALA A 35 1.56 5.07 -30.81
N ALA A 36 1.85 3.96 -30.12
CA ALA A 36 2.72 2.91 -30.63
C ALA A 36 1.89 1.73 -31.15
N GLY A 37 1.88 1.60 -32.48
CA GLY A 37 1.88 0.30 -33.13
C GLY A 37 0.52 -0.24 -33.57
N LYS A 38 0.24 -0.09 -34.87
CA LYS A 38 -0.42 -1.13 -35.67
C LYS A 38 0.34 -2.46 -35.52
N ALA A 39 0.12 -3.24 -34.46
CA ALA A 39 0.67 -4.59 -34.35
C ALA A 39 -0.04 -5.41 -33.25
N ASN A 40 -1.34 -5.63 -33.38
CA ASN A 40 -1.97 -6.95 -33.36
C ASN A 40 -3.49 -6.74 -33.38
N ARG A 41 -4.16 -7.26 -34.41
CA ARG A 41 -5.60 -7.04 -34.65
C ARG A 41 -6.49 -8.10 -34.01
N ASP A 42 -5.93 -9.02 -33.25
CA ASP A 42 -6.67 -10.13 -32.68
C ASP A 42 -6.65 -10.02 -31.14
N ALA A 43 -7.85 -9.80 -30.58
CA ALA A 43 -8.24 -9.73 -29.18
C ALA A 43 -7.86 -8.47 -28.35
N SER A 44 -8.90 -7.69 -27.98
CA SER A 44 -8.99 -7.01 -26.68
C SER A 44 -8.12 -5.77 -26.40
N ALA A 45 -7.80 -4.94 -27.40
CA ALA A 45 -6.97 -3.74 -27.24
C ALA A 45 -7.74 -2.48 -26.76
N THR A 46 -8.50 -2.58 -25.67
CA THR A 46 -8.97 -1.41 -24.89
C THR A 46 -8.43 -1.51 -23.47
N LEU A 47 -7.11 -1.51 -23.32
CA LEU A 47 -6.48 -1.45 -21.99
C LEU A 47 -6.87 -0.11 -21.33
N SER A 48 -7.72 -0.21 -20.32
CA SER A 48 -8.22 0.92 -19.56
C SER A 48 -7.18 1.35 -18.52
N LEU A 49 -7.26 2.57 -17.99
CA LEU A 49 -6.36 2.97 -16.88
C LEU A 49 -6.61 2.11 -15.64
N GLN A 50 -7.82 1.56 -15.48
CA GLN A 50 -8.15 0.58 -14.43
C GLN A 50 -7.25 -0.66 -14.48
N ASP A 51 -6.94 -1.16 -15.67
CA ASP A 51 -6.19 -2.41 -15.84
C ASP A 51 -4.69 -2.26 -15.52
N VAL A 52 -4.19 -1.01 -15.48
CA VAL A 52 -2.77 -0.69 -15.25
C VAL A 52 -2.50 -0.35 -13.78
N VAL A 53 -3.54 0.04 -13.03
CA VAL A 53 -3.40 0.41 -11.62
C VAL A 53 -3.30 -0.86 -10.78
N VAL A 54 -2.08 -1.16 -10.33
CA VAL A 54 -1.83 -2.29 -9.43
C VAL A 54 -2.32 -1.96 -8.02
N ASP A 55 -3.09 -2.88 -7.43
CA ASP A 55 -3.48 -2.79 -6.03
C ASP A 55 -2.26 -2.96 -5.12
N ARG A 56 -2.04 -1.97 -4.25
CA ARG A 56 -0.96 -1.97 -3.23
C ARG A 56 -1.50 -2.11 -1.81
N SER A 57 -2.82 -2.21 -1.65
CA SER A 57 -3.47 -2.30 -0.34
C SER A 57 -3.54 -3.74 0.15
N HIS A 58 -3.67 -4.70 -0.76
CA HIS A 58 -3.72 -6.12 -0.42
C HIS A 58 -2.32 -6.75 -0.45
N PRO A 59 -1.97 -7.57 0.55
CA PRO A 59 -0.72 -8.30 0.53
C PRO A 59 -0.72 -9.35 -0.58
N CYS A 60 0.45 -9.56 -1.20
CA CYS A 60 0.62 -10.61 -2.19
C CYS A 60 0.45 -12.00 -1.55
N PRO A 61 0.07 -13.04 -2.31
CA PRO A 61 -0.04 -14.41 -1.80
C PRO A 61 1.24 -14.92 -1.11
N GLU A 62 2.41 -14.54 -1.62
CA GLU A 62 3.71 -14.81 -1.01
C GLU A 62 3.81 -14.19 0.39
N GLN A 63 3.50 -12.90 0.52
CA GLN A 63 3.50 -12.19 1.80
C GLN A 63 2.50 -12.80 2.79
N HIS A 64 1.36 -13.31 2.31
CA HIS A 64 0.40 -14.02 3.15
C HIS A 64 0.97 -15.34 3.66
N THR A 65 1.63 -16.10 2.79
CA THR A 65 2.29 -17.36 3.14
C THR A 65 3.41 -17.14 4.16
N ASP A 66 4.25 -16.14 3.93
CA ASP A 66 5.33 -15.77 4.85
C ASP A 66 4.78 -15.40 6.23
N ARG A 67 3.71 -14.60 6.27
CA ARG A 67 3.08 -14.22 7.53
C ARG A 67 2.49 -15.41 8.30
N ASN A 68 1.89 -16.36 7.59
CA ASN A 68 1.35 -17.56 8.21
C ASN A 68 2.46 -18.48 8.71
N LEU A 69 3.53 -18.65 7.93
CA LEU A 69 4.69 -19.44 8.33
C LEU A 69 5.34 -18.88 9.61
N LEU A 70 5.52 -17.56 9.68
CA LEU A 70 6.03 -16.87 10.86
C LEU A 70 5.13 -17.08 12.08
N ARG A 71 3.82 -17.04 11.89
CA ARG A 71 2.84 -17.29 12.96
C ARG A 71 2.94 -18.72 13.49
N ASP A 72 3.08 -19.71 12.61
CA ASP A 72 3.17 -21.12 13.00
C ASP A 72 4.50 -21.44 13.69
N GLU A 73 5.60 -20.82 13.27
CA GLU A 73 6.88 -20.90 13.98
C GLU A 73 6.80 -20.26 15.38
N LEU A 74 6.18 -19.09 15.49
CA LEU A 74 5.99 -18.40 16.76
C LEU A 74 5.14 -19.23 17.73
N LEU A 75 4.06 -19.87 17.25
CA LEU A 75 3.24 -20.77 18.07
C LEU A 75 4.03 -22.00 18.52
N ARG A 76 4.84 -22.61 17.65
CA ARG A 76 5.71 -23.74 18.02
C ARG A 76 6.71 -23.37 19.11
N LEU A 77 7.30 -22.17 19.05
CA LEU A 77 8.21 -21.68 20.09
C LEU A 77 7.46 -21.40 21.41
N LEU A 78 6.24 -20.87 21.33
CA LEU A 78 5.38 -20.64 22.50
C LEU A 78 4.95 -21.94 23.20
N ASP A 79 4.81 -23.03 22.46
CA ASP A 79 4.47 -24.35 23.02
C ASP A 79 5.65 -25.03 23.74
N GLN A 80 6.88 -24.59 23.51
CA GLN A 80 8.06 -25.07 24.23
C GLN A 80 8.26 -24.39 25.59
N LEU A 81 7.57 -23.27 25.81
CA LEU A 81 7.67 -22.48 27.04
C LEU A 81 6.73 -23.03 28.12
N PRO A 82 7.05 -22.83 29.41
CA PRO A 82 6.13 -23.10 30.51
C PRO A 82 4.81 -22.31 30.35
N GLU A 83 3.69 -22.91 30.76
CA GLU A 83 2.35 -22.31 30.64
C GLU A 83 2.25 -20.87 31.17
N LEU A 84 2.98 -20.56 32.26
CA LEU A 84 3.02 -19.22 32.83
C LEU A 84 3.72 -18.21 31.89
N GLU A 85 4.86 -18.60 31.32
CA GLU A 85 5.66 -17.76 30.42
C GLU A 85 4.94 -17.53 29.09
N LYS A 86 4.33 -18.60 28.53
CA LYS A 86 3.46 -18.51 27.36
C LYS A 86 2.33 -17.51 27.57
N LYS A 87 1.70 -17.54 28.75
CA LYS A 87 0.60 -16.63 29.10
C LYS A 87 1.08 -15.19 29.25
N VAL A 88 2.21 -14.96 29.90
CA VAL A 88 2.80 -13.62 30.04
C VAL A 88 3.20 -13.04 28.67
N ILE A 89 3.84 -13.83 27.82
CA ILE A 89 4.27 -13.40 26.48
C ILE A 89 3.05 -13.11 25.59
N SER A 90 2.04 -13.98 25.60
CA SER A 90 0.82 -13.77 24.82
C SER A 90 0.04 -12.52 25.24
N LEU A 91 -0.03 -12.23 26.54
CA LEU A 91 -0.62 -10.99 27.07
C LEU A 91 0.23 -9.76 26.72
N ARG A 92 1.55 -9.84 26.87
CA ARG A 92 2.46 -8.71 26.66
C ARG A 92 2.53 -8.25 25.21
N PHE A 93 2.54 -9.19 24.27
CA PHE A 93 2.57 -8.88 22.83
C PHE A 93 1.17 -8.81 22.21
N GLY A 94 0.10 -8.98 22.99
CA GLY A 94 -1.27 -8.92 22.48
C GLY A 94 -1.58 -10.00 21.45
N LEU A 95 -0.98 -11.18 21.58
CA LEU A 95 -1.17 -12.29 20.62
C LEU A 95 -2.61 -12.85 20.63
N MET A 96 -3.35 -12.64 21.72
CA MET A 96 -4.77 -13.02 21.86
C MET A 96 -5.72 -11.84 21.57
N ASP A 97 -5.51 -10.71 22.25
CA ASP A 97 -6.46 -9.58 22.28
C ASP A 97 -6.06 -8.40 21.36
N GLY A 98 -4.93 -8.50 20.66
CA GLY A 98 -4.40 -7.44 19.78
C GLY A 98 -3.88 -6.20 20.52
N ARG A 99 -3.93 -6.19 21.86
CA ARG A 99 -3.47 -5.08 22.70
C ARG A 99 -2.30 -5.55 23.58
N PRO A 100 -1.12 -4.92 23.47
CA PRO A 100 0.00 -5.24 24.33
C PRO A 100 -0.29 -4.77 25.76
N LYS A 101 -0.18 -5.67 26.75
CA LYS A 101 -0.30 -5.33 28.18
C LYS A 101 1.06 -5.15 28.82
N THR A 102 1.20 -4.13 29.66
CA THR A 102 2.39 -3.94 30.50
C THR A 102 2.19 -4.66 31.84
N HIS A 103 3.28 -4.91 32.57
CA HIS A 103 3.26 -5.62 33.86
C HIS A 103 2.67 -4.76 35.01
N GLU A 104 2.18 -3.55 34.71
CA GLU A 104 1.69 -2.58 35.70
C GLU A 104 0.17 -2.36 35.66
N GLU A 105 -0.57 -3.14 34.87
CA GLU A 105 -2.05 -3.21 34.93
C GLU A 105 -2.54 -4.40 35.75
#